data_AF-A0A3D2T003-F1
#
_entry.id   AF-A0A3D2T003-F1
#
_cell.length_a   1.000
_cell.length_b   1.000
_cell.length_c   1.000
_cell.angle_alpha   90.00
_cell.angle_beta   90.00
_cell.angle_gamma   90.00
#
_symmetry.space_group_name_H-M   'P 1'
#
loop_
_entity.id
_entity.type
_entity.pdbx_description
1 polymer ?
#
loop_
_entity_poly.entity_id
_entity_poly.type
_entity_poly.pdbx_seq_one_letter_code
_entity_poly.pdbx_strand_id
1 'polypeptide(L)' 'MLRRALVTRKVGHTGTLDPFASGLLLMCVGYSTRLSEYLVGLDKSYDAVALLG' A
#
# COMPACT_ATOMS: atom_id res chain seq x y z
N MET A 1 -12.08 1.56 4.04
CA MET A 1 -13.04 0.90 3.11
C MET A 1 -12.85 -0.62 3.08
N LEU A 2 -11.64 -1.15 2.83
CA LEU A 2 -11.41 -2.61 2.76
C LEU A 2 -11.90 -3.41 3.98
N ARG A 3 -11.64 -2.93 5.20
CA ARG A 3 -12.08 -3.59 6.45
C ARG A 3 -13.61 -3.80 6.51
N ARG A 4 -14.37 -2.84 5.96
CA ARG A 4 -15.83 -2.91 5.88
C ARG A 4 -16.28 -3.83 4.74
N ALA A 5 -15.67 -3.69 3.57
CA ALA A 5 -15.99 -4.49 2.38
C ALA A 5 -15.74 -5.99 2.58
N LEU A 6 -14.65 -6.33 3.28
CA LEU A 6 -14.24 -7.72 3.53
C LEU A 6 -14.68 -8.24 4.91
N VAL A 7 -15.45 -7.44 5.67
CA VAL A 7 -15.97 -7.77 7.01
C VAL A 7 -14.87 -8.36 7.93
N THR A 8 -13.68 -7.76 7.90
CA THR A 8 -12.52 -8.23 8.68
C THR A 8 -11.70 -7.07 9.20
N ARG A 9 -11.27 -7.20 10.46
CA ARG A 9 -10.40 -6.20 11.09
C ARG A 9 -8.93 -6.42 10.78
N LYS A 10 -8.53 -7.60 10.31
CA LYS A 10 -7.11 -7.92 10.07
C LYS A 10 -6.74 -7.52 8.65
N VAL A 11 -6.50 -6.23 8.44
CA VAL A 11 -6.11 -5.65 7.14
C VAL A 11 -4.97 -4.66 7.36
N GLY A 12 -3.91 -4.74 6.55
CA GLY A 12 -2.78 -3.80 6.55
C GLY A 12 -2.34 -3.48 5.14
N HIS A 13 -1.50 -2.44 4.98
CA HIS A 13 -0.85 -2.08 3.72
C HIS A 13 0.67 -2.23 3.86
N THR A 14 1.39 -2.42 2.75
CA THR A 14 2.86 -2.67 2.76
C THR A 14 3.67 -1.45 2.30
N GLY A 15 3.12 -0.27 2.56
CA GLY A 15 3.65 1.03 2.18
C GLY A 15 2.54 2.06 2.22
N THR A 16 2.87 3.34 2.35
CA THR A 16 1.90 4.44 2.29
C THR A 16 2.04 5.11 0.93
N LEU A 17 0.91 5.45 0.32
CA LEU A 17 0.88 6.32 -0.86
C LEU A 17 0.42 7.70 -0.38
N ASP A 18 1.10 8.75 -0.83
CA ASP A 18 0.68 10.12 -0.51
C ASP A 18 -0.72 10.40 -1.07
N PRO A 19 -1.59 11.17 -0.38
CA PRO A 19 -2.96 11.38 -0.81
C PRO A 19 -3.12 12.04 -2.20
N PHE A 20 -2.12 12.80 -2.64
CA PHE A 20 -2.11 13.45 -3.97
C PHE A 20 -1.64 12.50 -5.08
N ALA A 21 -1.00 11.39 -4.73
CA ALA A 21 -0.49 10.41 -5.66
C ALA A 21 -1.54 9.34 -5.98
N SER A 22 -1.39 8.72 -7.14
CA SER A 22 -2.11 7.51 -7.52
C SER A 22 -1.13 6.39 -7.82
N GLY A 23 -1.58 5.15 -7.83
CA GLY A 23 -0.73 4.00 -8.15
C GLY A 23 -1.05 2.76 -7.33
N LEU A 24 -0.05 1.87 -7.24
CA LEU A 24 -0.17 0.59 -6.56
C LEU A 24 -0.08 0.75 -5.03
N LEU A 25 -1.13 0.33 -4.32
CA LEU A 25 -1.12 0.18 -2.86
C LEU A 25 -1.43 -1.28 -2.51
N LEU A 26 -0.40 -2.04 -2.16
CA LEU A 26 -0.54 -3.43 -1.76
C LEU A 26 -1.24 -3.55 -0.40
N MET A 27 -2.27 -4.40 -0.37
CA MET A 27 -3.09 -4.67 0.81
C MET A 27 -2.95 -6.14 1.22
N CYS A 28 -2.66 -6.39 2.49
CA CYS A 28 -2.69 -7.72 3.08
C CYS A 28 -3.93 -7.90 3.95
N VAL A 29 -4.52 -9.10 3.93
CA VAL A 29 -5.80 -9.41 4.58
C VAL A 29 -5.69 -10.74 5.33
N GLY A 30 -6.17 -10.79 6.56
CA GLY A 30 -6.16 -12.01 7.36
C GLY A 30 -4.74 -12.47 7.65
N TYR A 31 -4.43 -13.74 7.39
CA TYR A 31 -3.11 -14.30 7.66
C TYR A 31 -1.99 -13.72 6.80
N SER A 32 -2.29 -13.23 5.59
CA SER A 32 -1.27 -12.67 4.70
C SER A 32 -0.66 -11.36 5.24
N THR A 33 -1.25 -10.73 6.27
CA THR A 33 -0.62 -9.57 6.92
C THR A 33 0.74 -9.89 7.53
N ARG A 34 1.04 -11.17 7.80
CA ARG A 34 2.37 -11.60 8.26
C ARG A 34 3.44 -11.48 7.18
N LEU A 35 3.04 -11.47 5.90
CA LEU A 35 3.97 -11.36 4.79
C LEU A 35 4.42 -9.92 4.52
N SER A 36 3.86 -8.93 5.23
CA SER A 36 4.13 -7.51 4.97
C SER A 36 5.62 -7.17 5.10
N GLU A 37 6.33 -7.83 6.03
CA GLU A 37 7.77 -7.60 6.25
C GLU A 37 8.62 -7.88 5.00
N TYR A 38 8.23 -8.86 4.18
CA TYR A 38 8.90 -9.20 2.93
C TYR A 38 8.55 -8.25 1.78
N LEU A 39 7.44 -7.50 1.90
CA LEU A 39 6.90 -6.67 0.82
C LEU A 39 7.28 -5.20 0.96
N VAL A 40 7.50 -4.70 2.19
CA VAL A 40 7.80 -3.28 2.44
C VAL A 40 9.11 -2.82 1.79
N GLY A 41 10.10 -3.70 1.71
CA GLY A 41 11.44 -3.42 1.18
C GLY A 41 11.63 -3.73 -0.30
N LEU A 42 10.58 -4.13 -1.02
CA LEU A 42 10.68 -4.34 -2.46
C LEU A 42 10.89 -3.02 -3.18
N ASP A 43 11.60 -3.07 -4.31
CA ASP A 43 11.80 -1.92 -5.18
C ASP A 43 10.46 -1.36 -5.66
N LYS A 44 10.42 -0.03 -5.78
CA LYS A 44 9.25 0.72 -6.24
C LYS A 44 9.69 1.70 -7.32
N SER A 45 8.88 1.80 -8.36
CA SER A 45 9.07 2.76 -9.44
C SER A 45 7.90 3.73 -9.46
N TYR A 46 8.21 4.99 -9.78
CA TYR A 46 7.25 6.08 -9.78
C TYR A 46 7.45 6.91 -11.04
N ASP A 47 6.35 7.28 -11.68
CA ASP A 47 6.32 8.33 -12.68
C ASP A 47 5.86 9.62 -12.00
N ALA A 48 6.67 10.68 -12.13
CA ALA A 48 6.42 11.95 -11.47
C ALA A 48 6.74 13.13 -12.39
N VAL A 49 6.05 14.24 -12.16
CA VAL A 49 6.34 15.53 -12.79
C VAL A 49 6.79 16.48 -11.70
N ALA A 50 7.95 17.11 -11.91
CA ALA A 50 8.49 18.12 -11.02
C ALA A 50 8.48 19.49 -11.70
N LEU A 51 8.11 20.53 -10.95
CA LEU A 51 8.30 21.92 -11.35
C LEU A 51 9.60 22.42 -10.72
N LEU A 52 10.55 22.86 -11.55
CA LEU A 52 11.80 23.45 -11.11
C LEU A 52 11.74 24.97 -11.27
N GLY A 53 12.21 25.69 -10.26
CA GLY A 53 12.30 27.15 -10.20
C GLY A 53 13.43 27.56 -9.29
#